data_AF-A0A329TW79-F1
#
_entry.id   AF-A0A329TW79-F1
#
_cell.length_a   1.000
_cell.length_b   1.000
_cell.length_c   1.000
_cell.angle_alpha   90.00
_cell.angle_beta   90.00
_cell.angle_gamma   90.00
#
_symmetry.space_group_name_H-M   'P 1'
#
loop_
_entity.id
_entity.type
_entity.pdbx_description
1 polymer ?
#
loop_
_entity_poly.entity_id
_entity_poly.type
_entity_poly.pdbx_seq_one_letter_code
_entity_poly.pdbx_strand_id
1 'polypeptide(L)'
;MKPEVQEELQPLFDQCIQDAIDGRITRLDDSHWPPVVVSSQGAPFEVWQLLRAWTEIQRAETLDAEKAIAFSENLRRQSRWGEIDHHLLDMLKRELQEKYFVATGDEDDRFWDREYSLKPGIRAEQIPEPLLRFACYVAVSYKVYGLDFQYLDANYLFGLVEKVRPDMVKKLREHGTGRLPLSLQKRKTEHFTASANDAFAVIRITARDNTEECCHEVLDYLCEILEQEDFPRSYAVEFKGPEKSYLPITGLPKKGVNQLFACAVQYPGLHPLMERYARLAMRQYEQYTNLSDEQCALPGSFAVFALGMLGQEWWQLVWDYLDLCDDEHSHLQEKFLREYVKQFGFTADTVPVFVRGVLSMQNMKYSKDYAAWMANAESLDALLEAKIHLSEIVPSGFSSDEDDDDDEGEEPAEETEASPEEVLQYAWETVCYVIWGKASAKGGQKVVEAAPEELRERYQEIFQ
;
A
#
# COMPACT_ATOMS: atom_id res chain seq x y z
N MET A 1 -33.34 16.09 -12.90
CA MET A 1 -34.37 16.77 -12.06
C MET A 1 -35.14 17.75 -12.93
N LYS A 2 -36.42 18.04 -12.66
CA LYS A 2 -37.13 19.11 -13.37
C LYS A 2 -36.52 20.47 -12.98
N PRO A 3 -36.42 21.47 -13.89
CA PRO A 3 -35.77 22.76 -13.60
C PRO A 3 -36.36 23.48 -12.38
N GLU A 4 -37.67 23.39 -12.20
CA GLU A 4 -38.42 24.02 -11.09
C GLU A 4 -37.99 23.50 -9.72
N VAL A 5 -37.71 22.20 -9.61
CA VAL A 5 -37.24 21.56 -8.35
C VAL A 5 -35.78 21.94 -8.08
N GLN A 6 -35.00 22.23 -9.12
CA GLN A 6 -33.61 22.64 -9.01
C GLN A 6 -33.48 24.07 -8.47
N GLU A 7 -34.36 24.98 -8.89
CA GLU A 7 -34.42 26.34 -8.34
C GLU A 7 -34.83 26.36 -6.85
N GLU A 8 -35.76 25.50 -6.44
CA GLU A 8 -36.20 25.43 -5.03
C GLU A 8 -35.12 24.87 -4.09
N LEU A 9 -34.27 23.96 -4.58
CA LEU A 9 -33.22 23.33 -3.77
C LEU A 9 -31.90 24.12 -3.74
N GLN A 10 -31.71 25.09 -4.65
CA GLN A 10 -30.46 25.85 -4.75
C GLN A 10 -30.05 26.56 -3.43
N PRO A 11 -30.94 27.21 -2.66
CA PRO A 11 -30.54 27.85 -1.40
C PRO A 11 -30.07 26.86 -0.34
N LEU A 12 -30.68 25.66 -0.29
CA LEU A 12 -30.27 24.59 0.62
C LEU A 12 -28.91 24.01 0.21
N PHE A 13 -28.67 23.93 -1.10
CA PHE A 13 -27.41 23.50 -1.68
C PHE A 13 -26.27 24.48 -1.35
N ASP A 14 -26.48 25.77 -1.59
CA ASP A 14 -25.51 26.83 -1.28
C ASP A 14 -25.19 26.87 0.22
N GLN A 15 -26.21 26.70 1.07
CA GLN A 15 -26.02 26.59 2.51
C GLN A 15 -25.21 25.35 2.88
N CYS A 16 -25.46 24.21 2.24
CA CYS A 16 -24.71 22.99 2.50
C CYS A 16 -23.24 23.12 2.09
N ILE A 17 -22.94 23.81 0.97
CA ILE A 17 -21.56 24.16 0.59
C ILE A 17 -20.90 25.02 1.66
N GLN A 18 -21.59 26.06 2.14
CA GLN A 18 -21.03 26.93 3.16
C GLN A 18 -20.83 26.18 4.49
N ASP A 19 -21.74 25.31 4.88
CA ASP A 19 -21.58 24.45 6.05
C ASP A 19 -20.44 23.45 5.88
N ALA A 20 -20.21 22.94 4.66
CA ALA A 20 -19.06 22.09 4.37
C ALA A 20 -17.75 22.87 4.50
N ILE A 21 -17.67 24.11 4.00
CA ILE A 21 -16.52 25.00 4.20
C ILE A 21 -16.29 25.28 5.69
N ASP A 22 -17.37 25.55 6.45
CA ASP A 22 -17.32 25.89 7.86
C ASP A 22 -17.14 24.68 8.79
N GLY A 23 -17.12 23.45 8.25
CA GLY A 23 -16.99 22.21 9.03
C GLY A 23 -18.22 21.86 9.88
N ARG A 24 -19.41 22.29 9.45
CA ARG A 24 -20.69 22.08 10.14
C ARG A 24 -21.57 20.96 9.55
N ILE A 25 -21.11 20.30 8.49
CA ILE A 25 -21.79 19.13 7.94
C ILE A 25 -21.58 17.89 8.82
N THR A 26 -22.55 16.99 8.79
CA THR A 26 -22.47 15.69 9.48
C THR A 26 -22.83 14.55 8.55
N ARG A 27 -22.23 13.38 8.78
CA ARG A 27 -22.60 12.14 8.10
C ARG A 27 -23.97 11.65 8.56
N LEU A 28 -24.89 11.37 7.62
CA LEU A 28 -26.22 10.84 7.94
C LEU A 28 -26.14 9.45 8.58
N ASP A 29 -25.40 8.54 7.96
CA ASP A 29 -25.18 7.15 8.39
C ASP A 29 -23.93 6.59 7.69
N ASP A 30 -23.01 5.99 8.45
CA ASP A 30 -21.76 5.42 7.94
C ASP A 30 -21.99 4.24 6.99
N SER A 31 -23.13 3.54 7.12
CA SER A 31 -23.51 2.42 6.25
C SER A 31 -24.22 2.83 4.96
N HIS A 32 -24.64 4.10 4.84
CA HIS A 32 -25.39 4.56 3.69
C HIS A 32 -24.48 4.78 2.47
N TRP A 33 -24.87 4.19 1.33
CA TRP A 33 -24.16 4.28 0.07
C TRP A 33 -25.14 4.63 -1.08
N PRO A 34 -24.87 5.67 -1.89
CA PRO A 34 -23.69 6.55 -1.86
C PRO A 34 -23.65 7.45 -0.61
N PRO A 35 -22.48 8.02 -0.29
CA PRO A 35 -22.29 8.79 0.92
C PRO A 35 -23.12 10.08 0.97
N VAL A 36 -23.81 10.34 2.09
CA VAL A 36 -24.73 11.48 2.29
C VAL A 36 -24.32 12.33 3.48
N VAL A 37 -24.27 13.65 3.29
CA VAL A 37 -24.02 14.64 4.34
C VAL A 37 -25.25 15.49 4.59
N VAL A 38 -25.40 15.93 5.84
CA VAL A 38 -26.53 16.75 6.29
C VAL A 38 -26.02 18.11 6.70
N SER A 39 -26.63 19.17 6.14
CA SER A 39 -26.33 20.56 6.51
C SER A 39 -26.86 20.89 7.91
N SER A 40 -26.45 22.04 8.46
CA SER A 40 -26.94 22.53 9.76
C SER A 40 -28.46 22.79 9.78
N GLN A 41 -29.10 22.90 8.60
CA GLN A 41 -30.55 23.06 8.44
C GLN A 41 -31.29 21.72 8.26
N GLY A 42 -30.58 20.59 8.32
CA GLY A 42 -31.16 19.25 8.21
C GLY A 42 -31.41 18.77 6.77
N ALA A 43 -30.92 19.48 5.75
CA ALA A 43 -31.06 19.07 4.36
C ALA A 43 -29.97 18.03 3.99
N PRO A 44 -30.34 16.82 3.54
CA PRO A 44 -29.39 15.79 3.13
C PRO A 44 -29.01 15.95 1.66
N PHE A 45 -27.72 15.76 1.35
CA PHE A 45 -27.22 15.72 -0.02
C PHE A 45 -26.16 14.62 -0.17
N GLU A 46 -26.20 13.92 -1.30
CA GLU A 46 -25.13 13.01 -1.69
C GLU A 46 -23.84 13.79 -1.94
N VAL A 47 -22.71 13.27 -1.46
CA VAL A 47 -21.41 13.95 -1.53
C VAL A 47 -21.00 14.24 -2.98
N TRP A 48 -21.18 13.27 -3.88
CA TRP A 48 -20.83 13.46 -5.29
C TRP A 48 -21.68 14.55 -5.97
N GLN A 49 -22.96 14.70 -5.57
CA GLN A 49 -23.84 15.75 -6.11
C GLN A 49 -23.38 17.15 -5.66
N LEU A 50 -23.08 17.30 -4.36
CA LEU A 50 -22.53 18.54 -3.80
C LEU A 50 -21.23 18.93 -4.51
N LEU A 51 -20.34 17.95 -4.64
CA LEU A 51 -19.02 18.18 -5.21
C LEU A 51 -19.10 18.53 -6.69
N ARG A 52 -19.87 17.79 -7.48
CA ARG A 52 -20.03 18.05 -8.91
C ARG A 52 -20.57 19.45 -9.19
N ALA A 53 -21.64 19.87 -8.51
CA ALA A 53 -22.19 21.20 -8.73
C ALA A 53 -21.26 22.31 -8.20
N TRP A 54 -20.54 22.08 -7.09
CA TRP A 54 -19.52 23.01 -6.63
C TRP A 54 -18.35 23.15 -7.62
N THR A 55 -17.83 22.05 -8.17
CA THR A 55 -16.71 22.08 -9.12
C THR A 55 -17.10 22.69 -10.47
N GLU A 56 -18.34 22.52 -10.94
CA GLU A 56 -18.84 23.10 -12.20
C GLU A 56 -18.84 24.64 -12.19
N ILE A 57 -19.04 25.28 -11.03
CA ILE A 57 -19.07 26.74 -10.90
C ILE A 57 -17.71 27.34 -10.58
N GLN A 58 -16.72 26.55 -10.15
CA GLN A 58 -15.38 27.06 -9.85
C GLN A 58 -14.68 27.57 -11.11
N ARG A 59 -13.99 28.70 -10.97
CA ARG A 59 -13.18 29.31 -12.03
C ARG A 59 -11.79 29.61 -11.49
N ALA A 60 -10.77 29.32 -12.29
CA ALA A 60 -9.36 29.61 -11.99
C ALA A 60 -9.17 31.02 -11.39
N GLU A 61 -9.79 32.03 -11.99
CA GLU A 61 -9.58 33.44 -11.70
C GLU A 61 -10.22 33.90 -10.38
N THR A 62 -11.18 33.14 -9.85
CA THR A 62 -11.95 33.50 -8.64
C THR A 62 -11.86 32.46 -7.52
N LEU A 63 -11.09 31.39 -7.72
CA LEU A 63 -10.95 30.33 -6.72
C LEU A 63 -10.33 30.87 -5.43
N ASP A 64 -10.99 30.64 -4.31
CA ASP A 64 -10.43 30.84 -2.98
C ASP A 64 -9.83 29.51 -2.49
N ALA A 65 -8.50 29.45 -2.40
CA ALA A 65 -7.80 28.23 -2.04
C ALA A 65 -8.19 27.72 -0.65
N GLU A 66 -8.35 28.61 0.33
CA GLU A 66 -8.65 28.18 1.71
C GLU A 66 -10.04 27.58 1.79
N LYS A 67 -11.02 28.20 1.12
CA LYS A 67 -12.38 27.64 1.06
C LYS A 67 -12.44 26.33 0.28
N ALA A 68 -11.72 26.24 -0.85
CA ALA A 68 -11.65 25.03 -1.65
C ALA A 68 -11.03 23.85 -0.87
N ILE A 69 -9.94 24.11 -0.15
CA ILE A 69 -9.29 23.14 0.73
C ILE A 69 -10.24 22.73 1.86
N ALA A 70 -10.82 23.69 2.58
CA ALA A 70 -11.73 23.40 3.70
C ALA A 70 -12.96 22.59 3.26
N PHE A 71 -13.58 22.98 2.14
CA PHE A 71 -14.69 22.25 1.54
C PHE A 71 -14.32 20.78 1.23
N SER A 72 -13.20 20.59 0.54
CA SER A 72 -12.73 19.26 0.13
C SER A 72 -12.35 18.39 1.32
N GLU A 73 -11.62 18.95 2.30
CA GLU A 73 -11.17 18.24 3.49
C GLU A 73 -12.35 17.81 4.38
N ASN A 74 -13.33 18.72 4.58
CA ASN A 74 -14.50 18.40 5.40
C ASN A 74 -15.42 17.38 4.72
N LEU A 75 -15.57 17.42 3.39
CA LEU A 75 -16.29 16.35 2.67
C LEU A 75 -15.56 15.02 2.78
N ARG A 76 -14.24 14.98 2.54
CA ARG A 76 -13.41 13.78 2.68
C ARG A 76 -13.62 13.11 4.04
N ARG A 77 -13.63 13.89 5.12
CA ARG A 77 -13.81 13.39 6.50
C ARG A 77 -15.19 12.80 6.76
N GLN A 78 -16.22 13.24 6.05
CA GLN A 78 -17.59 12.71 6.16
C GLN A 78 -17.88 11.62 5.10
N SER A 79 -16.91 11.30 4.25
CA SER A 79 -16.98 10.23 3.26
C SER A 79 -15.63 9.51 3.18
N ARG A 80 -14.93 9.62 2.04
CA ARG A 80 -13.56 9.14 1.81
C ARG A 80 -12.98 9.85 0.58
N TRP A 81 -11.66 9.75 0.40
CA TRP A 81 -10.96 10.41 -0.72
C TRP A 81 -11.48 9.98 -2.09
N GLY A 82 -11.70 8.66 -2.30
CA GLY A 82 -12.21 8.12 -3.56
C GLY A 82 -13.63 8.57 -3.96
N GLU A 83 -14.37 9.29 -3.08
CA GLU A 83 -15.65 9.90 -3.47
C GLU A 83 -15.49 11.28 -4.09
N ILE A 84 -14.33 11.91 -3.86
CA ILE A 84 -14.12 13.31 -4.18
C ILE A 84 -13.00 13.54 -5.17
N ASP A 85 -12.01 12.66 -5.19
CA ASP A 85 -10.77 12.79 -5.93
C ASP A 85 -10.97 13.07 -7.42
N HIS A 86 -11.76 12.24 -8.11
CA HIS A 86 -12.01 12.33 -9.54
C HIS A 86 -12.63 13.69 -9.93
N HIS A 87 -13.62 14.17 -9.17
CA HIS A 87 -14.26 15.46 -9.42
C HIS A 87 -13.30 16.64 -9.17
N LEU A 88 -12.41 16.53 -8.18
CA LEU A 88 -11.39 17.55 -7.91
C LEU A 88 -10.33 17.57 -9.02
N LEU A 89 -9.87 16.40 -9.46
CA LEU A 89 -8.93 16.27 -10.56
C LEU A 89 -9.52 16.79 -11.87
N ASP A 90 -10.76 16.47 -12.19
CA ASP A 90 -11.45 16.97 -13.39
C ASP A 90 -11.61 18.48 -13.38
N MET A 91 -11.89 19.07 -12.21
CA MET A 91 -11.91 20.52 -12.07
C MET A 91 -10.53 21.12 -12.37
N LEU A 92 -9.45 20.53 -11.83
CA LEU A 92 -8.09 20.97 -12.10
C LEU A 92 -7.66 20.73 -13.56
N LYS A 93 -8.08 19.64 -14.19
CA LYS A 93 -7.86 19.42 -15.63
C LYS A 93 -8.47 20.57 -16.43
N ARG A 94 -9.74 20.89 -16.20
CA ARG A 94 -10.43 21.98 -16.91
C ARG A 94 -9.85 23.37 -16.59
N GLU A 95 -9.68 23.69 -15.32
CA GLU A 95 -9.36 25.05 -14.87
C GLU A 95 -7.85 25.35 -14.81
N LEU A 96 -6.99 24.34 -14.67
CA LEU A 96 -5.53 24.50 -14.65
C LEU A 96 -4.90 23.99 -15.96
N GLN A 97 -5.04 22.70 -16.27
CA GLN A 97 -4.31 22.10 -17.39
C GLN A 97 -4.83 22.60 -18.75
N GLU A 98 -6.11 22.41 -19.05
CA GLU A 98 -6.70 22.77 -20.35
C GLU A 98 -6.67 24.27 -20.61
N LYS A 99 -6.79 25.12 -19.58
CA LYS A 99 -6.70 26.57 -19.74
C LYS A 99 -5.28 27.05 -20.06
N TYR A 100 -4.26 26.53 -19.37
CA TYR A 100 -2.93 27.14 -19.37
C TYR A 100 -1.81 26.30 -20.00
N PHE A 101 -2.02 25.00 -20.22
CA PHE A 101 -1.00 24.08 -20.72
C PHE A 101 -1.39 23.41 -22.04
N VAL A 102 -0.38 22.94 -22.75
CA VAL A 102 -0.50 22.08 -23.93
C VAL A 102 0.39 20.86 -23.72
N ALA A 103 -0.10 19.68 -24.10
CA ALA A 103 0.71 18.47 -24.13
C ALA A 103 1.78 18.59 -25.22
N THR A 104 3.02 18.25 -24.89
CA THR A 104 4.17 18.30 -25.80
C THR A 104 4.85 16.95 -25.99
N GLY A 105 4.42 15.93 -25.23
CA GLY A 105 4.85 14.52 -25.39
C GLY A 105 4.05 13.78 -26.46
N ASP A 106 4.18 12.45 -26.48
CA ASP A 106 3.44 11.60 -27.40
C ASP A 106 1.92 11.65 -27.10
N GLU A 107 1.09 11.62 -28.14
CA GLU A 107 -0.36 11.56 -27.97
C GLU A 107 -0.83 10.15 -27.55
N ASP A 108 0.01 9.14 -27.76
CA ASP A 108 -0.23 7.76 -27.32
C ASP A 108 0.08 7.56 -25.83
N ASP A 109 0.84 8.47 -25.20
CA ASP A 109 1.13 8.42 -23.76
C ASP A 109 -0.15 8.64 -22.94
N ARG A 110 -0.26 7.99 -21.77
CA ARG A 110 -1.34 8.28 -20.82
C ARG A 110 -1.22 9.73 -20.32
N PHE A 111 -2.34 10.38 -20.00
CA PHE A 111 -2.33 11.84 -19.72
C PHE A 111 -1.40 12.24 -18.56
N TRP A 112 -1.20 11.36 -17.57
CA TRP A 112 -0.32 11.63 -16.44
C TRP A 112 1.17 11.47 -16.77
N ASP A 113 1.52 10.75 -17.84
CA ASP A 113 2.90 10.53 -18.31
C ASP A 113 3.34 11.55 -19.36
N ARG A 114 2.39 12.29 -19.94
CA ARG A 114 2.68 13.31 -20.96
C ARG A 114 3.50 14.46 -20.39
N GLU A 115 4.43 14.97 -21.20
CA GLU A 115 5.04 16.25 -20.93
C GLU A 115 4.07 17.41 -21.21
N TYR A 116 4.05 18.41 -20.32
CA TYR A 116 3.25 19.62 -20.48
C TYR A 116 4.11 20.88 -20.49
N SER A 117 3.74 21.81 -21.37
CA SER A 117 4.32 23.16 -21.45
C SER A 117 3.22 24.22 -21.41
N LEU A 118 3.57 25.44 -20.98
CA LEU A 118 2.63 26.57 -21.00
C LEU A 118 2.19 26.86 -22.45
N LYS A 119 0.91 27.18 -22.61
CA LYS A 119 0.37 27.60 -23.91
C LYS A 119 1.10 28.86 -24.42
N PRO A 120 1.29 28.99 -25.75
CA PRO A 120 1.90 30.19 -26.32
C PRO A 120 1.23 31.48 -25.85
N GLY A 121 2.01 32.42 -25.34
CA GLY A 121 1.52 33.73 -24.86
C GLY A 121 1.08 33.77 -23.39
N ILE A 122 0.92 32.62 -22.73
CA ILE A 122 0.69 32.56 -21.28
C ILE A 122 2.02 32.68 -20.55
N ARG A 123 2.06 33.56 -19.56
CA ARG A 123 3.21 33.68 -18.64
C ARG A 123 2.85 33.04 -17.30
N ALA A 124 3.86 32.54 -16.59
CA ALA A 124 3.65 31.86 -15.30
C ALA A 124 2.89 32.74 -14.29
N GLU A 125 3.12 34.05 -14.30
CA GLU A 125 2.47 34.99 -13.38
C GLU A 125 0.98 35.22 -13.66
N GLN A 126 0.48 34.76 -14.82
CA GLN A 126 -0.94 34.86 -15.18
C GLN A 126 -1.78 33.73 -14.57
N ILE A 127 -1.14 32.68 -14.08
CA ILE A 127 -1.84 31.55 -13.47
C ILE A 127 -2.13 31.89 -12.00
N PRO A 128 -3.39 31.86 -11.55
CA PRO A 128 -3.75 32.25 -10.19
C PRO A 128 -3.06 31.39 -9.14
N GLU A 129 -2.33 32.03 -8.22
CA GLU A 129 -1.66 31.34 -7.10
C GLU A 129 -2.63 30.53 -6.21
N PRO A 130 -3.87 30.97 -5.93
CA PRO A 130 -4.85 30.16 -5.24
C PRO A 130 -5.17 28.82 -5.92
N LEU A 131 -5.25 28.80 -7.26
CA LEU A 131 -5.47 27.57 -8.03
C LEU A 131 -4.29 26.60 -7.90
N LEU A 132 -3.06 27.12 -7.98
CA LEU A 132 -1.85 26.32 -7.81
C LEU A 132 -1.75 25.74 -6.39
N ARG A 133 -2.15 26.51 -5.38
CA ARG A 133 -2.19 26.04 -3.99
C ARG A 133 -3.22 24.94 -3.80
N PHE A 134 -4.40 25.08 -4.41
CA PHE A 134 -5.41 24.03 -4.39
C PHE A 134 -4.94 22.76 -5.12
N ALA A 135 -4.26 22.91 -6.27
CA ALA A 135 -3.65 21.79 -6.97
C ALA A 135 -2.61 21.05 -6.10
N CYS A 136 -1.77 21.79 -5.36
CA CYS A 136 -0.86 21.17 -4.39
C CYS A 136 -1.59 20.39 -3.29
N TYR A 137 -2.71 20.92 -2.78
CA TYR A 137 -3.52 20.20 -1.79
C TYR A 137 -4.08 18.89 -2.35
N VAL A 138 -4.64 18.90 -3.57
CA VAL A 138 -5.17 17.69 -4.22
C VAL A 138 -4.03 16.69 -4.47
N ALA A 139 -2.87 17.16 -4.95
CA ALA A 139 -1.70 16.30 -5.16
C ALA A 139 -1.20 15.63 -3.88
N VAL A 140 -1.14 16.37 -2.77
CA VAL A 140 -0.81 15.81 -1.45
C VAL A 140 -1.87 14.80 -1.01
N SER A 141 -3.15 15.12 -1.20
CA SER A 141 -4.24 14.25 -0.76
C SER A 141 -4.24 12.91 -1.49
N TYR A 142 -3.88 12.88 -2.77
CA TYR A 142 -3.62 11.61 -3.48
C TYR A 142 -2.52 10.77 -2.84
N LYS A 143 -1.44 11.40 -2.34
CA LYS A 143 -0.37 10.66 -1.66
C LYS A 143 -0.74 10.18 -0.25
N VAL A 144 -1.62 10.91 0.44
CA VAL A 144 -1.97 10.62 1.84
C VAL A 144 -3.15 9.65 1.94
N TYR A 145 -4.15 9.81 1.07
CA TYR A 145 -5.44 9.13 1.16
C TYR A 145 -5.83 8.36 -0.11
N GLY A 146 -5.04 8.49 -1.18
CA GLY A 146 -5.27 7.78 -2.42
C GLY A 146 -4.82 6.32 -2.36
N LEU A 147 -5.25 5.56 -3.36
CA LEU A 147 -4.70 4.24 -3.64
C LEU A 147 -3.23 4.38 -4.06
N ASP A 148 -2.46 3.32 -3.91
CA ASP A 148 -1.02 3.35 -4.09
C ASP A 148 -0.62 3.91 -5.47
N PHE A 149 -1.28 3.49 -6.56
CA PHE A 149 -1.03 3.92 -7.95
C PHE A 149 -1.41 5.39 -8.22
N GLN A 150 -2.25 6.01 -7.39
CA GLN A 150 -2.67 7.40 -7.56
C GLN A 150 -1.54 8.41 -7.27
N TYR A 151 -0.35 7.93 -6.92
CA TYR A 151 0.87 8.74 -6.96
C TYR A 151 1.13 9.36 -8.34
N LEU A 152 0.64 8.74 -9.42
CA LEU A 152 0.71 9.26 -10.80
C LEU A 152 -0.06 10.58 -10.94
N ASP A 153 -1.29 10.65 -10.41
CA ASP A 153 -2.09 11.88 -10.40
C ASP A 153 -1.44 12.98 -9.57
N ALA A 154 -0.86 12.61 -8.42
CA ALA A 154 -0.09 13.54 -7.60
C ALA A 154 1.13 14.10 -8.35
N ASN A 155 1.88 13.24 -9.04
CA ASN A 155 3.07 13.63 -9.81
C ASN A 155 2.68 14.53 -11.00
N TYR A 156 1.59 14.20 -11.70
CA TYR A 156 1.02 15.03 -12.76
C TYR A 156 0.70 16.45 -12.27
N LEU A 157 -0.05 16.58 -11.16
CA LEU A 157 -0.41 17.88 -10.60
C LEU A 157 0.81 18.66 -10.10
N PHE A 158 1.73 18.01 -9.39
CA PHE A 158 2.98 18.64 -8.98
C PHE A 158 3.83 19.09 -10.17
N GLY A 159 3.86 18.31 -11.25
CA GLY A 159 4.55 18.63 -12.49
C GLY A 159 4.02 19.92 -13.12
N LEU A 160 2.69 20.08 -13.20
CA LEU A 160 2.07 21.32 -13.66
C LEU A 160 2.44 22.51 -12.77
N VAL A 161 2.35 22.36 -11.44
CA VAL A 161 2.71 23.46 -10.52
C VAL A 161 4.19 23.81 -10.62
N GLU A 162 5.09 22.83 -10.73
CA GLU A 162 6.54 23.05 -10.78
C GLU A 162 6.98 23.85 -12.02
N LYS A 163 6.26 23.73 -13.15
CA LYS A 163 6.51 24.55 -14.36
C LYS A 163 6.23 26.04 -14.15
N VAL A 164 5.40 26.39 -13.17
CA VAL A 164 4.87 27.76 -12.97
C VAL A 164 5.45 28.38 -11.71
N ARG A 165 5.43 27.62 -10.60
CA ARG A 165 5.83 28.02 -9.25
C ARG A 165 6.67 26.91 -8.62
N PRO A 166 7.90 26.67 -9.12
CA PRO A 166 8.79 25.66 -8.55
C PRO A 166 9.11 25.92 -7.07
N ASP A 167 9.02 27.17 -6.62
CA ASP A 167 9.19 27.54 -5.21
C ASP A 167 8.12 26.94 -4.29
N MET A 168 6.88 26.74 -4.78
CA MET A 168 5.80 26.13 -3.99
C MET A 168 6.08 24.65 -3.73
N VAL A 169 6.40 23.90 -4.80
CA VAL A 169 6.73 22.47 -4.70
C VAL A 169 8.03 22.28 -3.89
N LYS A 170 9.02 23.16 -4.08
CA LYS A 170 10.26 23.15 -3.28
C LYS A 170 9.98 23.33 -1.78
N LYS A 171 9.13 24.28 -1.39
CA LYS A 171 8.76 24.47 0.03
C LYS A 171 8.09 23.22 0.60
N LEU A 172 7.19 22.58 -0.14
CA LEU A 172 6.58 21.31 0.27
C LEU A 172 7.62 20.20 0.41
N ARG A 173 8.61 20.11 -0.48
CA ARG A 173 9.72 19.13 -0.36
C ARG A 173 10.61 19.41 0.87
N GLU A 174 10.77 20.66 1.27
CA GLU A 174 11.62 21.05 2.40
C GLU A 174 10.91 20.99 3.77
N HIS A 175 9.60 21.22 3.81
CA HIS A 175 8.83 21.43 5.05
C HIS A 175 7.62 20.52 5.22
N GLY A 176 7.26 19.72 4.21
CA GLY A 176 6.01 18.98 4.22
C GLY A 176 4.79 19.91 4.14
N THR A 177 3.63 19.41 4.54
CA THR A 177 2.38 20.18 4.57
C THR A 177 2.29 21.13 5.76
N GLY A 178 3.08 20.86 6.81
CA GLY A 178 3.01 21.53 8.11
C GLY A 178 1.99 20.93 9.08
N ARG A 179 1.26 19.87 8.71
CA ARG A 179 0.31 19.15 9.59
C ARG A 179 1.02 18.33 10.68
N LEU A 180 2.18 17.76 10.36
CA LEU A 180 2.98 17.02 11.35
C LEU A 180 3.45 17.96 12.49
N PRO A 181 3.46 17.49 13.75
CA PRO A 181 4.13 18.19 14.85
C PRO A 181 5.57 18.58 14.51
N LEU A 182 6.01 19.77 14.93
CA LEU A 182 7.37 20.26 14.64
C LEU A 182 8.47 19.31 15.11
N SER A 183 8.24 18.59 16.21
CA SER A 183 9.15 17.56 16.76
C SER A 183 9.26 16.30 15.90
N LEU A 184 8.31 16.06 14.99
CA LEU A 184 8.28 14.98 14.02
C LEU A 184 8.75 15.43 12.63
N GLN A 185 8.55 16.70 12.27
CA GLN A 185 9.09 17.23 11.00
C GLN A 185 10.61 17.17 10.97
N LYS A 186 11.27 17.55 12.07
CA LYS A 186 12.73 17.48 12.25
C LYS A 186 13.06 17.10 13.68
N ARG A 187 13.89 16.06 13.83
CA ARG A 187 14.39 15.60 15.13
C ARG A 187 15.90 15.51 15.12
N LYS A 188 16.52 15.96 16.20
CA LYS A 188 17.96 15.83 16.40
C LYS A 188 18.20 15.45 17.86
N THR A 189 18.83 14.31 18.07
CA THR A 189 19.25 13.83 19.39
C THR A 189 20.77 13.69 19.44
N GLU A 190 21.27 13.10 20.53
CA GLU A 190 22.66 12.67 20.61
C GLU A 190 22.97 11.59 19.58
N HIS A 191 22.02 10.67 19.34
CA HIS A 191 22.19 9.45 18.56
C HIS A 191 21.82 9.59 17.09
N PHE A 192 20.86 10.44 16.71
CA PHE A 192 20.46 10.56 15.31
C PHE A 192 19.99 11.96 14.90
N THR A 193 19.83 12.13 13.59
CA THR A 193 19.08 13.24 12.99
C THR A 193 18.04 12.66 12.06
N ALA A 194 16.81 13.17 12.11
CA ALA A 194 15.75 12.76 11.22
C ALA A 194 14.89 13.91 10.73
N SER A 195 14.21 13.67 9.61
CA SER A 195 13.16 14.52 9.09
C SER A 195 12.06 13.68 8.46
N ALA A 196 10.81 14.06 8.67
CA ALA A 196 9.65 13.47 8.00
C ALA A 196 8.97 14.51 7.11
N ASN A 197 8.54 14.07 5.93
CA ASN A 197 7.80 14.87 4.96
C ASN A 197 6.54 14.10 4.56
N ASP A 198 5.39 14.56 5.06
CA ASP A 198 4.06 14.05 4.78
C ASP A 198 3.56 14.39 3.36
N ALA A 199 3.98 15.51 2.79
CA ALA A 199 3.61 15.88 1.42
C ALA A 199 4.22 14.95 0.36
N PHE A 200 5.39 14.37 0.63
CA PHE A 200 6.11 13.48 -0.29
C PHE A 200 6.27 12.05 0.24
N ALA A 201 5.64 11.73 1.37
CA ALA A 201 5.72 10.42 2.00
C ALA A 201 7.16 9.92 2.22
N VAL A 202 8.05 10.76 2.78
CA VAL A 202 9.44 10.36 3.03
C VAL A 202 9.87 10.60 4.46
N ILE A 203 10.45 9.56 5.07
CA ILE A 203 11.14 9.62 6.36
C ILE A 203 12.65 9.45 6.10
N ARG A 204 13.45 10.42 6.52
CA ARG A 204 14.92 10.38 6.41
C ARG A 204 15.52 10.30 7.79
N ILE A 205 16.40 9.32 8.01
CA ILE A 205 17.05 9.10 9.30
C ILE A 205 18.55 8.88 9.05
N THR A 206 19.38 9.60 9.80
CA THR A 206 20.83 9.37 9.86
C THR A 206 21.21 9.09 11.31
N ALA A 207 21.53 7.83 11.60
CA ALA A 207 22.05 7.37 12.88
C ALA A 207 23.56 7.66 12.96
N ARG A 208 24.05 8.02 14.14
CA ARG A 208 25.46 8.36 14.39
C ARG A 208 26.26 7.20 14.95
N ASP A 209 25.58 6.31 15.66
CA ASP A 209 26.09 5.08 16.23
C ASP A 209 25.06 3.94 16.01
N ASN A 210 25.38 2.73 16.47
CA ASN A 210 24.51 1.54 16.35
C ASN A 210 24.11 0.99 17.73
N THR A 211 24.13 1.81 18.77
CA THR A 211 23.78 1.37 20.13
C THR A 211 22.30 0.95 20.22
N GLU A 212 21.96 0.16 21.23
CA GLU A 212 20.58 -0.21 21.51
C GLU A 212 19.72 1.05 21.71
N GLU A 213 20.25 2.04 22.42
CA GLU A 213 19.59 3.33 22.65
C GLU A 213 19.35 4.11 21.36
N CYS A 214 20.31 4.16 20.44
CA CYS A 214 20.12 4.78 19.13
C CYS A 214 19.02 4.08 18.32
N CYS A 215 19.04 2.75 18.27
CA CYS A 215 18.01 1.98 17.57
C CYS A 215 16.64 2.17 18.21
N HIS A 216 16.56 2.20 19.54
CA HIS A 216 15.34 2.51 20.29
C HIS A 216 14.76 3.86 19.89
N GLU A 217 15.54 4.94 19.97
CA GLU A 217 15.04 6.29 19.63
C GLU A 217 14.59 6.40 18.16
N VAL A 218 15.26 5.68 17.25
CA VAL A 218 14.88 5.66 15.83
C VAL A 218 13.55 4.92 15.62
N LEU A 219 13.38 3.74 16.24
CA LEU A 219 12.14 2.98 16.13
C LEU A 219 10.96 3.70 16.78
N ASP A 220 11.19 4.36 17.91
CA ASP A 220 10.17 5.16 18.60
C ASP A 220 9.73 6.36 17.73
N TYR A 221 10.69 7.07 17.12
CA TYR A 221 10.40 8.12 16.16
C TYR A 221 9.58 7.64 14.95
N LEU A 222 9.88 6.45 14.42
CA LEU A 222 9.09 5.85 13.36
C LEU A 222 7.66 5.56 13.83
N CYS A 223 7.49 4.96 15.00
CA CYS A 223 6.16 4.68 15.56
C CYS A 223 5.35 5.97 15.75
N GLU A 224 5.93 7.02 16.33
CA GLU A 224 5.25 8.30 16.54
C GLU A 224 4.80 8.96 15.23
N ILE A 225 5.55 8.78 14.14
CA ILE A 225 5.14 9.24 12.79
C ILE A 225 3.94 8.43 12.30
N LEU A 226 3.99 7.11 12.39
CA LEU A 226 2.94 6.23 11.86
C LEU A 226 1.61 6.30 12.63
N GLU A 227 1.67 6.77 13.88
CA GLU A 227 0.51 7.11 14.70
C GLU A 227 -0.18 8.40 14.24
N GLN A 228 0.46 9.24 13.41
CA GLN A 228 -0.19 10.43 12.86
C GLN A 228 -1.22 10.01 11.79
N GLU A 229 -2.45 10.51 11.94
CA GLU A 229 -3.56 10.22 11.01
C GLU A 229 -3.24 10.66 9.57
N ASP A 230 -2.56 11.81 9.44
CA ASP A 230 -2.26 12.48 8.17
C ASP A 230 -0.93 12.05 7.52
N PHE A 231 -0.22 11.05 8.07
CA PHE A 231 0.98 10.54 7.41
C PHE A 231 0.62 9.49 6.35
N PRO A 232 1.15 9.59 5.12
CA PRO A 232 0.93 8.60 4.05
C PRO A 232 1.20 7.16 4.47
N ARG A 233 0.40 6.24 3.95
CA ARG A 233 0.49 4.80 4.24
C ARG A 233 1.51 4.08 3.36
N SER A 234 1.61 4.45 2.10
CA SER A 234 2.77 4.18 1.25
C SER A 234 3.82 5.28 1.41
N TYR A 235 5.04 4.92 1.81
CA TYR A 235 6.11 5.89 2.09
C TYR A 235 7.52 5.31 1.93
N ALA A 236 8.51 6.19 1.82
CA ALA A 236 9.92 5.83 1.75
C ALA A 236 10.60 5.99 3.12
N VAL A 237 11.40 4.99 3.50
CA VAL A 237 12.35 5.10 4.63
C VAL A 237 13.78 5.16 4.10
N GLU A 238 14.38 6.34 4.19
CA GLU A 238 15.78 6.59 3.85
C GLU A 238 16.63 6.59 5.13
N PHE A 239 17.02 5.40 5.58
CA PHE A 239 17.91 5.24 6.74
C PHE A 239 19.38 5.16 6.32
N LYS A 240 20.25 5.79 7.12
CA LYS A 240 21.71 5.69 7.03
C LYS A 240 22.30 5.49 8.42
N GLY A 241 22.83 4.30 8.68
CA GLY A 241 23.64 4.00 9.87
C GLY A 241 25.13 3.88 9.55
N PRO A 242 26.01 3.88 10.57
CA PRO A 242 27.45 3.78 10.39
C PRO A 242 27.92 2.41 9.86
N GLU A 243 27.21 1.32 10.14
CA GLU A 243 27.55 -0.02 9.65
C GLU A 243 26.65 -0.50 8.54
N LYS A 244 27.22 -0.93 7.41
CA LYS A 244 26.48 -1.46 6.26
C LYS A 244 26.19 -2.96 6.42
N SER A 245 25.56 -3.34 7.53
CA SER A 245 25.00 -4.68 7.73
C SER A 245 23.56 -4.74 7.20
N TYR A 246 23.13 -5.92 6.78
CA TYR A 246 21.79 -6.18 6.23
C TYR A 246 21.30 -7.54 6.72
N LEU A 247 19.99 -7.79 6.64
CA LEU A 247 19.41 -9.06 7.05
C LEU A 247 20.04 -10.22 6.25
N PRO A 248 20.29 -11.37 6.87
CA PRO A 248 20.92 -12.53 6.23
C PRO A 248 19.96 -13.30 5.32
N ILE A 249 19.13 -12.60 4.55
CA ILE A 249 18.13 -13.16 3.64
C ILE A 249 18.57 -12.86 2.20
N THR A 250 18.82 -13.92 1.45
CA THR A 250 19.34 -13.82 0.09
C THR A 250 18.31 -13.18 -0.85
N GLY A 251 18.71 -12.12 -1.57
CA GLY A 251 17.86 -11.46 -2.57
C GLY A 251 17.17 -10.19 -2.08
N LEU A 252 17.23 -9.87 -0.78
CA LEU A 252 16.72 -8.60 -0.28
C LEU A 252 17.53 -7.40 -0.80
N PRO A 253 16.89 -6.25 -1.06
CA PRO A 253 17.58 -5.05 -1.49
C PRO A 253 18.46 -4.48 -0.37
N LYS A 254 19.64 -3.99 -0.73
CA LYS A 254 20.58 -3.31 0.19
C LYS A 254 20.17 -1.85 0.41
N LYS A 255 18.97 -1.65 0.95
CA LYS A 255 18.37 -0.34 1.23
C LYS A 255 18.49 0.01 2.72
N GLY A 256 18.33 1.29 3.05
CA GLY A 256 18.45 1.78 4.43
C GLY A 256 17.52 1.07 5.41
N VAL A 257 16.27 0.79 5.01
CA VAL A 257 15.31 0.08 5.87
C VAL A 257 15.76 -1.34 6.23
N ASN A 258 16.39 -2.06 5.28
CA ASN A 258 16.99 -3.37 5.56
C ASN A 258 18.15 -3.23 6.56
N GLN A 259 19.01 -2.22 6.38
CA GLN A 259 20.10 -1.92 7.31
C GLN A 259 19.59 -1.62 8.72
N LEU A 260 18.52 -0.83 8.85
CA LEU A 260 17.91 -0.48 10.13
C LEU A 260 17.50 -1.74 10.91
N PHE A 261 16.72 -2.62 10.30
CA PHE A 261 16.20 -3.81 10.99
C PHE A 261 17.26 -4.89 11.21
N ALA A 262 18.28 -4.97 10.35
CA ALA A 262 19.46 -5.81 10.59
C ALA A 262 20.29 -5.35 11.80
N CYS A 263 20.27 -4.05 12.11
CA CYS A 263 20.91 -3.50 13.29
C CYS A 263 20.03 -3.72 14.53
N ALA A 264 18.76 -3.34 14.48
CA ALA A 264 17.85 -3.38 15.62
C ALA A 264 17.62 -4.79 16.17
N VAL A 265 17.51 -5.80 15.30
CA VAL A 265 17.21 -7.18 15.70
C VAL A 265 18.29 -7.82 16.57
N GLN A 266 19.51 -7.26 16.57
CA GLN A 266 20.62 -7.74 17.42
C GLN A 266 20.38 -7.46 18.92
N TYR A 267 19.42 -6.59 19.25
CA TYR A 267 19.08 -6.18 20.60
C TYR A 267 17.72 -6.75 21.03
N PRO A 268 17.69 -7.79 21.89
CA PRO A 268 16.44 -8.39 22.34
C PRO A 268 15.46 -7.44 23.01
N GLY A 269 15.96 -6.38 23.68
CA GLY A 269 15.12 -5.35 24.29
C GLY A 269 14.28 -4.55 23.28
N LEU A 270 14.66 -4.55 22.00
CA LEU A 270 13.98 -3.80 20.94
C LEU A 270 12.93 -4.62 20.19
N HIS A 271 12.89 -5.95 20.35
CA HIS A 271 12.00 -6.79 19.56
C HIS A 271 10.50 -6.42 19.72
N PRO A 272 9.97 -6.13 20.93
CA PRO A 272 8.60 -5.67 21.08
C PRO A 272 8.33 -4.32 20.36
N LEU A 273 9.33 -3.43 20.31
CA LEU A 273 9.20 -2.15 19.62
C LEU A 273 9.26 -2.33 18.09
N MET A 274 10.04 -3.29 17.60
CA MET A 274 10.04 -3.70 16.19
C MET A 274 8.68 -4.29 15.78
N GLU A 275 8.07 -5.13 16.62
CA GLU A 275 6.71 -5.64 16.38
C GLU A 275 5.70 -4.49 16.35
N ARG A 276 5.75 -3.56 17.32
CA ARG A 276 4.88 -2.38 17.33
C ARG A 276 5.02 -1.58 16.03
N TYR A 277 6.25 -1.34 15.57
CA TYR A 277 6.48 -0.69 14.28
C TYR A 277 5.84 -1.47 13.14
N ALA A 278 6.08 -2.78 13.06
CA ALA A 278 5.52 -3.63 12.00
C ALA A 278 4.00 -3.53 11.94
N ARG A 279 3.32 -3.64 13.09
CA ARG A 279 1.86 -3.56 13.21
C ARG A 279 1.29 -2.18 12.87
N LEU A 280 2.03 -1.10 13.14
CA LEU A 280 1.63 0.24 12.73
C LEU A 280 1.80 0.46 11.22
N ALA A 281 2.82 -0.17 10.63
CA ALA A 281 3.22 0.03 9.25
C ALA A 281 2.43 -0.84 8.26
N MET A 282 2.25 -2.12 8.57
CA MET A 282 1.69 -3.12 7.65
C MET A 282 0.22 -2.86 7.37
N ARG A 283 -0.11 -2.73 6.08
CA ARG A 283 -1.45 -2.54 5.55
C ARG A 283 -1.51 -3.16 4.17
N GLN A 284 -2.62 -3.82 3.87
CA GLN A 284 -2.88 -4.37 2.54
C GLN A 284 -2.86 -3.25 1.49
N TYR A 285 -2.36 -3.53 0.29
CA TYR A 285 -2.26 -2.59 -0.83
C TYR A 285 -1.34 -1.38 -0.63
N GLU A 286 -0.46 -1.39 0.38
CA GLU A 286 0.47 -0.29 0.65
C GLU A 286 1.92 -0.77 0.51
N GLN A 287 2.80 0.10 -0.01
CA GLN A 287 4.19 -0.29 -0.32
C GLN A 287 5.25 0.76 0.05
N TYR A 288 6.48 0.31 0.24
CA TYR A 288 7.64 1.20 0.35
C TYR A 288 7.94 1.87 -1.00
N THR A 289 7.76 3.19 -1.09
CA THR A 289 7.87 3.96 -2.35
C THR A 289 9.30 4.19 -2.87
N ASN A 290 10.32 3.65 -2.17
CA ASN A 290 11.72 3.73 -2.57
C ASN A 290 12.35 2.37 -2.93
N LEU A 291 11.52 1.35 -3.11
CA LEU A 291 11.86 0.06 -3.71
C LEU A 291 11.47 0.08 -5.20
N SER A 292 12.00 -0.86 -6.00
CA SER A 292 11.51 -1.05 -7.37
C SER A 292 10.33 -2.00 -7.36
N ASP A 293 9.55 -2.02 -8.45
CA ASP A 293 8.38 -2.88 -8.59
C ASP A 293 8.74 -4.36 -8.41
N GLU A 294 9.89 -4.82 -8.93
CA GLU A 294 10.35 -6.21 -8.75
C GLU A 294 10.83 -6.54 -7.32
N GLN A 295 10.92 -5.52 -6.47
CA GLN A 295 11.34 -5.61 -5.07
C GLN A 295 10.32 -4.94 -4.14
N CYS A 296 9.07 -4.77 -4.58
CA CYS A 296 8.02 -4.17 -3.77
C CYS A 296 7.80 -4.96 -2.48
N ALA A 297 7.46 -4.24 -1.43
CA ALA A 297 7.24 -4.78 -0.11
C ALA A 297 6.43 -3.81 0.72
N LEU A 298 5.54 -4.36 1.56
CA LEU A 298 4.76 -3.59 2.51
C LEU A 298 5.67 -2.82 3.47
N PRO A 299 5.26 -1.62 3.89
CA PRO A 299 5.84 -1.00 5.06
C PRO A 299 5.74 -1.96 6.26
N GLY A 300 6.87 -2.27 6.88
CA GLY A 300 6.96 -3.26 7.96
C GLY A 300 7.63 -4.58 7.58
N SER A 301 7.71 -4.95 6.29
CA SER A 301 8.25 -6.26 5.86
C SER A 301 9.63 -6.57 6.46
N PHE A 302 10.56 -5.61 6.45
CA PHE A 302 11.91 -5.84 6.99
C PHE A 302 11.93 -6.07 8.50
N ALA A 303 10.99 -5.48 9.25
CA ALA A 303 10.85 -5.75 10.69
C ALA A 303 10.32 -7.16 10.92
N VAL A 304 9.27 -7.55 10.18
CA VAL A 304 8.70 -8.90 10.22
C VAL A 304 9.74 -9.94 9.85
N PHE A 305 10.50 -9.73 8.77
CA PHE A 305 11.54 -10.66 8.34
C PHE A 305 12.65 -10.80 9.37
N ALA A 306 13.06 -9.69 9.99
CA ALA A 306 14.09 -9.72 11.02
C ALA A 306 13.64 -10.55 12.23
N LEU A 307 12.42 -10.29 12.72
CA LEU A 307 11.84 -11.00 13.86
C LEU A 307 11.53 -12.47 13.52
N GLY A 308 10.91 -12.74 12.38
CA GLY A 308 10.58 -14.10 11.93
C GLY A 308 11.81 -15.01 11.81
N MET A 309 12.99 -14.46 11.50
CA MET A 309 14.24 -15.23 11.46
C MET A 309 14.83 -15.55 12.86
N LEU A 310 14.25 -15.05 13.95
CA LEU A 310 14.60 -15.44 15.32
C LEU A 310 13.90 -16.75 15.74
N GLY A 311 12.73 -17.04 15.18
CA GLY A 311 12.03 -18.31 15.37
C GLY A 311 10.56 -18.17 15.77
N GLN A 312 10.08 -19.18 16.49
CA GLN A 312 8.65 -19.47 16.66
C GLN A 312 7.86 -18.42 17.44
N GLU A 313 8.54 -17.67 18.30
CA GLU A 313 7.93 -16.63 19.12
C GLU A 313 7.27 -15.51 18.28
N TRP A 314 7.64 -15.37 17.00
CA TRP A 314 7.14 -14.33 16.09
C TRP A 314 6.16 -14.85 15.01
N TRP A 315 5.71 -16.10 15.09
CA TRP A 315 4.86 -16.66 14.04
C TRP A 315 3.57 -15.91 13.81
N GLN A 316 2.91 -15.46 14.87
CA GLN A 316 1.67 -14.72 14.72
C GLN A 316 1.90 -13.44 13.91
N LEU A 317 2.99 -12.72 14.16
CA LEU A 317 3.35 -11.54 13.38
C LEU A 317 3.63 -11.89 11.89
N VAL A 318 4.29 -13.02 11.64
CA VAL A 318 4.55 -13.50 10.27
C VAL A 318 3.23 -13.90 9.58
N TRP A 319 2.32 -14.55 10.28
CA TRP A 319 1.00 -14.91 9.76
C TRP A 319 0.17 -13.67 9.40
N ASP A 320 0.05 -12.74 10.35
CA ASP A 320 -0.66 -11.48 10.14
C ASP A 320 -0.06 -10.70 8.96
N TYR A 321 1.26 -10.82 8.73
CA TYR A 321 1.94 -10.22 7.58
C TYR A 321 1.60 -10.91 6.26
N LEU A 322 1.63 -12.23 6.21
CA LEU A 322 1.32 -12.98 5.00
C LEU A 322 -0.14 -12.79 4.56
N ASP A 323 -1.06 -12.53 5.49
CA ASP A 323 -2.46 -12.21 5.16
C ASP A 323 -2.66 -10.86 4.47
N LEU A 324 -1.69 -9.95 4.59
CA LEU A 324 -1.72 -8.64 3.94
C LEU A 324 -0.91 -8.62 2.64
N CYS A 325 -0.13 -9.66 2.37
CA CYS A 325 0.64 -9.78 1.13
C CYS A 325 -0.28 -10.05 -0.05
N ASP A 326 0.04 -9.41 -1.18
CA ASP A 326 -0.53 -9.66 -2.49
C ASP A 326 0.57 -9.59 -3.55
N ASP A 327 0.27 -10.05 -4.77
CA ASP A 327 1.25 -10.16 -5.86
C ASP A 327 1.62 -8.81 -6.49
N GLU A 328 0.90 -7.73 -6.22
CA GLU A 328 1.19 -6.40 -6.79
C GLU A 328 2.11 -5.59 -5.87
N HIS A 329 1.90 -5.68 -4.55
CA HIS A 329 2.53 -4.84 -3.53
C HIS A 329 3.56 -5.58 -2.69
N SER A 330 3.71 -6.90 -2.88
CA SER A 330 4.67 -7.71 -2.13
C SER A 330 5.35 -8.80 -2.97
N HIS A 331 6.67 -8.67 -3.13
CA HIS A 331 7.50 -9.69 -3.80
C HIS A 331 8.59 -10.29 -2.90
N LEU A 332 8.94 -9.61 -1.80
CA LEU A 332 10.08 -10.00 -0.97
C LEU A 332 9.78 -11.15 0.01
N GLN A 333 8.51 -11.46 0.26
CA GLN A 333 8.07 -12.58 1.09
C GLN A 333 8.56 -13.93 0.54
N GLU A 334 8.66 -14.10 -0.78
CA GLU A 334 9.27 -15.29 -1.40
C GLU A 334 10.71 -15.51 -0.89
N LYS A 335 11.49 -14.41 -0.80
CA LYS A 335 12.90 -14.46 -0.37
C LYS A 335 13.00 -14.80 1.11
N PHE A 336 12.12 -14.22 1.92
CA PHE A 336 12.00 -14.54 3.33
C PHE A 336 11.65 -16.02 3.55
N LEU A 337 10.57 -16.52 2.92
CA LEU A 337 10.11 -17.90 3.09
C LEU A 337 11.19 -18.93 2.75
N ARG A 338 11.91 -18.69 1.64
CA ARG A 338 13.01 -19.56 1.24
C ARG A 338 14.12 -19.63 2.29
N GLU A 339 14.55 -18.50 2.84
CA GLU A 339 15.60 -18.47 3.86
C GLU A 339 15.08 -19.01 5.21
N TYR A 340 13.81 -18.76 5.53
CA TYR A 340 13.14 -19.27 6.72
C TYR A 340 13.14 -20.81 6.77
N VAL A 341 12.66 -21.48 5.71
CA VAL A 341 12.67 -22.96 5.66
C VAL A 341 14.08 -23.54 5.53
N LYS A 342 15.02 -22.80 4.93
CA LYS A 342 16.43 -23.20 4.88
C LYS A 342 17.08 -23.19 6.27
N GLN A 343 16.71 -22.23 7.13
CA GLN A 343 17.24 -22.12 8.48
C GLN A 343 16.59 -23.12 9.45
N PHE A 344 15.26 -23.24 9.40
CA PHE A 344 14.51 -24.03 10.39
C PHE A 344 14.10 -25.42 9.91
N GLY A 345 14.27 -25.74 8.63
CA GLY A 345 13.82 -26.99 8.02
C GLY A 345 12.30 -27.01 7.80
N PHE A 346 11.80 -28.10 7.23
CA PHE A 346 10.37 -28.42 7.17
C PHE A 346 9.99 -29.30 8.36
N THR A 347 9.34 -28.69 9.34
CA THR A 347 8.92 -29.29 10.62
C THR A 347 7.43 -28.99 10.82
N ALA A 348 6.78 -29.65 11.79
CA ALA A 348 5.36 -29.40 12.10
C ALA A 348 5.05 -27.91 12.37
N ASP A 349 6.06 -27.21 12.83
CA ASP A 349 6.06 -25.83 13.25
C ASP A 349 6.29 -24.84 12.09
N THR A 350 7.12 -25.21 11.12
CA THR A 350 7.52 -24.33 10.01
C THR A 350 6.71 -24.54 8.75
N VAL A 351 6.17 -25.75 8.55
CA VAL A 351 5.36 -26.10 7.37
C VAL A 351 4.10 -25.23 7.26
N PRO A 352 3.32 -24.96 8.33
CA PRO A 352 2.15 -24.09 8.22
C PRO A 352 2.48 -22.67 7.75
N VAL A 353 3.60 -22.10 8.23
CA VAL A 353 4.10 -20.79 7.75
C VAL A 353 4.49 -20.85 6.28
N PHE A 354 5.16 -21.93 5.85
CA PHE A 354 5.51 -22.12 4.45
C PHE A 354 4.28 -22.26 3.56
N VAL A 355 3.30 -23.07 3.95
CA VAL A 355 2.03 -23.26 3.21
C VAL A 355 1.29 -21.93 3.09
N ARG A 356 1.06 -21.24 4.21
CA ARG A 356 0.41 -19.92 4.19
C ARG A 356 1.16 -18.92 3.31
N GLY A 357 2.49 -18.94 3.40
CA GLY A 357 3.32 -18.06 2.59
C GLY A 357 3.30 -18.38 1.09
N VAL A 358 3.24 -19.66 0.71
CA VAL A 358 3.00 -20.06 -0.69
C VAL A 358 1.66 -19.51 -1.16
N LEU A 359 0.62 -19.61 -0.34
CA LEU A 359 -0.74 -19.19 -0.67
C LEU A 359 -0.95 -17.67 -0.58
N SER A 360 -0.02 -16.93 0.01
CA SER A 360 0.00 -15.46 -0.05
C SER A 360 0.65 -14.94 -1.33
N MET A 361 0.88 -15.81 -2.31
CA MET A 361 1.45 -15.48 -3.62
C MET A 361 0.72 -16.27 -4.70
N GLN A 362 0.35 -15.65 -5.81
CA GLN A 362 -0.22 -16.40 -6.94
C GLN A 362 0.89 -17.13 -7.70
N ASN A 363 2.05 -16.48 -7.86
CA ASN A 363 3.11 -16.95 -8.78
C ASN A 363 4.41 -17.42 -8.13
N MET A 364 4.36 -18.04 -6.94
CA MET A 364 5.56 -18.59 -6.32
C MET A 364 6.18 -19.71 -7.16
N LYS A 365 7.46 -19.55 -7.51
CA LYS A 365 8.16 -20.49 -8.39
C LYS A 365 8.63 -21.73 -7.64
N TYR A 366 8.49 -22.88 -8.30
CA TYR A 366 9.13 -24.12 -7.89
C TYR A 366 10.64 -23.96 -7.69
N SER A 367 11.16 -24.59 -6.63
CA SER A 367 12.59 -24.76 -6.42
C SER A 367 12.93 -26.21 -6.12
N LYS A 368 13.95 -26.74 -6.82
CA LYS A 368 14.49 -28.09 -6.56
C LYS A 368 14.96 -28.28 -5.11
N ASP A 369 15.29 -27.19 -4.43
CA ASP A 369 15.78 -27.23 -3.06
C ASP A 369 14.63 -27.58 -2.09
N TYR A 370 13.39 -27.14 -2.36
CA TYR A 370 12.23 -27.51 -1.55
C TYR A 370 11.97 -29.01 -1.61
N ALA A 371 11.95 -29.60 -2.81
CA ALA A 371 11.85 -31.05 -2.97
C ALA A 371 12.96 -31.80 -2.23
N ALA A 372 14.21 -31.29 -2.27
CA ALA A 372 15.34 -31.91 -1.60
C ALA A 372 15.23 -31.82 -0.07
N TRP A 373 14.83 -30.68 0.48
CA TRP A 373 14.64 -30.48 1.92
C TRP A 373 13.45 -31.27 2.46
N MET A 374 12.38 -31.42 1.67
CA MET A 374 11.18 -32.19 2.02
C MET A 374 11.40 -33.71 1.99
N ALA A 375 12.50 -34.21 1.43
CA ALA A 375 12.72 -35.63 1.15
C ALA A 375 13.14 -36.46 2.38
N ASN A 376 12.38 -36.38 3.47
CA ASN A 376 12.55 -37.17 4.69
C ASN A 376 11.20 -37.38 5.40
N ALA A 377 11.11 -38.38 6.29
CA ALA A 377 9.84 -38.74 6.94
C ALA A 377 9.25 -37.60 7.79
N GLU A 378 10.07 -36.90 8.58
CA GLU A 378 9.61 -35.83 9.48
C GLU A 378 8.94 -34.68 8.72
N SER A 379 9.56 -34.25 7.62
CA SER A 379 9.04 -33.16 6.78
C SER A 379 7.79 -33.56 6.01
N LEU A 380 7.70 -34.80 5.52
CA LEU A 380 6.49 -35.31 4.86
C LEU A 380 5.34 -35.48 5.86
N ASP A 381 5.62 -35.96 7.08
CA ASP A 381 4.62 -36.09 8.15
C ASP A 381 4.09 -34.71 8.57
N ALA A 382 4.95 -33.71 8.68
CA ALA A 382 4.55 -32.33 8.94
C ALA A 382 3.67 -31.73 7.82
N LEU A 383 3.97 -32.06 6.56
CA LEU A 383 3.17 -31.63 5.42
C LEU A 383 1.79 -32.32 5.36
N LEU A 384 1.72 -33.60 5.72
CA LEU A 384 0.46 -34.32 5.87
C LEU A 384 -0.41 -33.70 6.99
N GLU A 385 0.19 -33.35 8.13
CA GLU A 385 -0.52 -32.67 9.21
C GLU A 385 -1.07 -31.31 8.76
N ALA A 386 -0.26 -30.52 8.04
CA ALA A 386 -0.70 -29.25 7.48
C ALA A 386 -1.84 -29.41 6.45
N LYS A 387 -1.87 -30.52 5.70
CA LYS A 387 -2.98 -30.84 4.79
C LYS A 387 -4.29 -31.06 5.54
N ILE A 388 -4.24 -31.76 6.69
CA ILE A 388 -5.43 -32.02 7.52
C ILE A 388 -6.01 -30.70 8.03
N HIS A 389 -5.14 -29.76 8.42
CA HIS A 389 -5.51 -28.44 8.93
C HIS A 389 -5.51 -27.34 7.86
N LEU A 390 -5.58 -27.70 6.57
CA LEU A 390 -5.38 -26.74 5.47
C LEU A 390 -6.37 -25.57 5.53
N SER A 391 -7.62 -25.83 5.92
CA SER A 391 -8.65 -24.80 6.08
C SER A 391 -8.36 -23.76 7.17
N GLU A 392 -7.48 -24.07 8.12
CA GLU A 392 -7.02 -23.14 9.16
C GLU A 392 -5.78 -22.33 8.71
N ILE A 393 -5.07 -22.82 7.69
CA ILE A 393 -3.81 -22.26 7.20
C ILE A 393 -4.04 -21.34 5.99
N VAL A 394 -5.00 -21.66 5.14
CA VAL A 394 -5.32 -20.90 3.93
C VAL A 394 -5.73 -19.47 4.30
N PRO A 395 -5.12 -18.43 3.69
CA PRO A 395 -5.52 -17.05 3.91
C PRO A 395 -6.99 -16.81 3.54
N SER A 396 -7.68 -15.94 4.28
CA SER A 396 -9.12 -15.68 4.08
C SER A 396 -9.50 -15.08 2.72
N GLY A 397 -8.52 -14.55 1.98
CA GLY A 397 -8.70 -13.97 0.63
C GLY A 397 -8.22 -14.86 -0.51
N PHE A 398 -7.80 -16.10 -0.25
CA PHE A 398 -7.34 -17.00 -1.30
C PHE A 398 -8.52 -17.50 -2.16
N SER A 399 -8.42 -17.35 -3.48
CA SER A 399 -9.45 -17.75 -4.45
C SER A 399 -8.84 -18.63 -5.56
N SER A 400 -9.66 -19.49 -6.15
CA SER A 400 -9.30 -20.31 -7.33
C SER A 400 -9.58 -19.62 -8.67
N ASP A 401 -10.23 -18.46 -8.64
CA ASP A 401 -10.86 -17.88 -9.84
C ASP A 401 -9.96 -16.82 -10.53
N GLU A 402 -8.72 -16.64 -10.07
CA GLU A 402 -7.83 -15.54 -10.51
C GLU A 402 -6.81 -15.96 -11.60
N ASP A 403 -6.93 -17.16 -12.18
CA ASP A 403 -6.07 -17.64 -13.28
C ASP A 403 -6.57 -17.25 -14.70
N ASP A 404 -7.63 -16.44 -14.82
CA ASP A 404 -8.15 -15.97 -16.11
C ASP A 404 -7.35 -14.75 -16.61
N ASP A 405 -6.20 -15.02 -17.21
CA ASP A 405 -5.46 -14.09 -18.08
C ASP A 405 -6.38 -13.53 -19.19
N ASP A 406 -6.58 -12.20 -19.21
CA ASP A 406 -6.76 -11.33 -20.38
C ASP A 406 -7.43 -11.92 -21.66
N ASP A 407 -8.69 -12.37 -21.59
CA ASP A 407 -9.54 -12.43 -22.80
C ASP A 407 -10.53 -11.25 -22.77
N GLU A 408 -10.06 -10.08 -23.24
CA GLU A 408 -10.91 -8.94 -23.63
C GLU A 408 -11.88 -9.38 -24.75
N GLY A 409 -13.00 -10.02 -24.41
CA GLY A 409 -13.98 -10.39 -25.43
C GLY A 409 -15.20 -11.20 -25.04
N GLU A 410 -15.26 -11.87 -23.90
CA GLU A 410 -16.44 -12.65 -23.53
C GLU A 410 -17.28 -11.95 -22.44
N GLU A 411 -18.59 -11.83 -22.70
CA GLU A 411 -19.55 -11.38 -21.69
C GLU A 411 -19.44 -12.31 -20.47
N PRO A 412 -19.39 -11.80 -19.23
CA PRO A 412 -19.19 -12.63 -18.05
C PRO A 412 -20.33 -13.66 -17.99
N ALA A 413 -20.00 -14.93 -18.19
CA ALA A 413 -20.87 -16.02 -17.81
C ALA A 413 -21.08 -15.91 -16.29
N GLU A 414 -22.27 -16.22 -15.80
CA GLU A 414 -22.56 -16.22 -14.35
C GLU A 414 -21.47 -17.01 -13.61
N GLU A 415 -20.52 -16.31 -12.99
CA GLU A 415 -19.43 -16.88 -12.20
C GLU A 415 -20.06 -17.63 -11.02
N THR A 416 -20.11 -18.96 -11.13
CA THR A 416 -20.34 -19.80 -9.94
C THR A 416 -19.09 -19.69 -9.09
N GLU A 417 -19.15 -18.89 -8.02
CA GLU A 417 -18.14 -18.84 -6.97
C GLU A 417 -17.68 -20.26 -6.61
N ALA A 418 -16.38 -20.51 -6.65
CA ALA A 418 -15.82 -21.82 -6.32
C ALA A 418 -16.26 -22.28 -4.93
N SER A 419 -16.59 -23.56 -4.81
CA SER A 419 -16.94 -24.13 -3.51
C SER A 419 -15.72 -24.13 -2.57
N PRO A 420 -15.92 -24.08 -1.24
CA PRO A 420 -14.81 -24.15 -0.29
C PRO A 420 -13.90 -25.37 -0.48
N GLU A 421 -14.45 -26.49 -0.96
CA GLU A 421 -13.67 -27.69 -1.26
C GLU A 421 -12.76 -27.50 -2.49
N GLU A 422 -13.24 -26.81 -3.53
CA GLU A 422 -12.45 -26.49 -4.73
C GLU A 422 -11.30 -25.51 -4.41
N VAL A 423 -11.56 -24.50 -3.58
CA VAL A 423 -10.52 -23.56 -3.11
C VAL A 423 -9.43 -24.29 -2.33
N LEU A 424 -9.79 -25.21 -1.42
CA LEU A 424 -8.81 -25.99 -0.66
C LEU A 424 -8.03 -26.97 -1.53
N GLN A 425 -8.69 -27.57 -2.53
CA GLN A 425 -8.03 -28.43 -3.50
C GLN A 425 -7.00 -27.64 -4.33
N TYR A 426 -7.39 -26.48 -4.86
CA TYR A 426 -6.50 -25.59 -5.60
C TYR A 426 -5.33 -25.13 -4.74
N ALA A 427 -5.58 -24.71 -3.49
CA ALA A 427 -4.53 -24.35 -2.53
C ALA A 427 -3.51 -25.48 -2.35
N TRP A 428 -3.99 -26.71 -2.18
CA TRP A 428 -3.12 -27.87 -2.00
C TRP A 428 -2.30 -28.19 -3.24
N GLU A 429 -2.89 -28.06 -4.43
CA GLU A 429 -2.20 -28.25 -5.71
C GLU A 429 -1.10 -27.21 -5.91
N THR A 430 -1.36 -25.95 -5.56
CA THR A 430 -0.39 -24.85 -5.58
C THR A 430 0.80 -25.15 -4.66
N VAL A 431 0.56 -25.56 -3.42
CA VAL A 431 1.62 -25.98 -2.47
C VAL A 431 2.46 -27.11 -3.05
N CYS A 432 1.81 -28.15 -3.57
CA CYS A 432 2.49 -29.28 -4.19
C CYS A 432 3.32 -28.87 -5.41
N TYR A 433 2.80 -27.96 -6.24
CA TYR A 433 3.52 -27.42 -7.38
C TYR A 433 4.75 -26.61 -6.96
N VAL A 434 4.69 -25.79 -5.91
CA VAL A 434 5.88 -25.07 -5.43
C VAL A 434 6.96 -26.04 -4.94
N ILE A 435 6.59 -27.14 -4.27
CA ILE A 435 7.56 -28.09 -3.73
C ILE A 435 8.18 -28.94 -4.85
N TRP A 436 7.37 -29.52 -5.75
CA TRP A 436 7.81 -30.53 -6.73
C TRP A 436 7.73 -30.11 -8.20
N GLY A 437 7.21 -28.91 -8.49
CA GLY A 437 7.03 -28.38 -9.84
C GLY A 437 6.11 -29.27 -10.67
N LYS A 438 6.38 -29.35 -11.98
CA LYS A 438 5.59 -30.19 -12.92
C LYS A 438 5.57 -31.69 -12.58
N ALA A 439 6.37 -32.15 -11.61
CA ALA A 439 6.33 -33.54 -11.14
C ALA A 439 5.14 -33.81 -10.21
N SER A 440 4.54 -32.79 -9.57
CA SER A 440 3.32 -32.92 -8.76
C SER A 440 2.06 -33.18 -9.60
N ALA A 441 2.10 -32.87 -10.90
CA ALA A 441 0.96 -33.06 -11.79
C ALA A 441 0.51 -34.54 -11.87
N LYS A 442 -0.76 -34.77 -12.21
CA LYS A 442 -1.39 -36.10 -12.29
C LYS A 442 -1.28 -36.88 -10.97
N GLY A 443 -1.59 -36.22 -9.85
CA GLY A 443 -1.53 -36.81 -8.51
C GLY A 443 -0.11 -37.24 -8.11
N GLY A 444 0.91 -36.50 -8.53
CA GLY A 444 2.31 -36.71 -8.13
C GLY A 444 2.91 -38.06 -8.52
N GLN A 445 2.37 -38.76 -9.52
CA GLN A 445 2.83 -40.10 -9.92
C GLN A 445 4.35 -40.18 -10.11
N LYS A 446 4.94 -39.16 -10.74
CA LYS A 446 6.39 -39.08 -10.95
C LYS A 446 7.18 -38.95 -9.66
N VAL A 447 6.66 -38.20 -8.68
CA VAL A 447 7.28 -38.04 -7.37
C VAL A 447 7.26 -39.37 -6.62
N VAL A 448 6.11 -40.05 -6.60
CA VAL A 448 5.92 -41.35 -5.93
C VAL A 448 6.81 -42.45 -6.53
N GLU A 449 6.90 -42.52 -7.86
CA GLU A 449 7.73 -43.52 -8.56
C GLU A 449 9.23 -43.31 -8.31
N ALA A 450 9.67 -42.05 -8.17
CA ALA A 450 11.05 -41.70 -7.90
C ALA A 450 11.43 -41.79 -6.40
N ALA A 451 10.45 -41.88 -5.50
CA ALA A 451 10.68 -41.88 -4.06
C ALA A 451 11.32 -43.19 -3.56
N PRO A 452 12.19 -43.11 -2.53
CA PRO A 452 12.65 -44.28 -1.77
C PRO A 452 11.46 -45.10 -1.24
N GLU A 453 11.63 -46.42 -1.16
CA GLU A 453 10.56 -47.34 -0.74
C GLU A 453 9.95 -46.97 0.61
N GLU A 454 10.78 -46.55 1.57
CA GLU A 454 10.39 -46.17 2.94
C GLU A 454 9.54 -44.89 3.01
N LEU A 455 9.59 -44.02 1.98
CA LEU A 455 8.85 -42.76 1.94
C LEU A 455 7.66 -42.81 0.97
N ARG A 456 7.55 -43.86 0.16
CA ARG A 456 6.58 -43.94 -0.94
C ARG A 456 5.14 -43.83 -0.47
N GLU A 457 4.80 -44.43 0.66
CA GLU A 457 3.47 -44.36 1.28
C GLU A 457 3.09 -42.92 1.64
N ARG A 458 3.98 -42.18 2.31
CA ARG A 458 3.78 -40.76 2.66
C ARG A 458 3.56 -39.89 1.43
N TYR A 459 4.37 -40.09 0.38
CA TYR A 459 4.16 -39.37 -0.88
C TYR A 459 2.80 -39.70 -1.50
N GLN A 460 2.33 -40.95 -1.43
CA GLN A 460 1.00 -41.30 -1.94
C GLN A 460 -0.11 -40.58 -1.16
N GLU A 461 -0.03 -40.52 0.17
CA GLU A 461 -1.00 -39.81 1.02
C GLU A 461 -1.02 -38.29 0.76
N ILE A 462 0.14 -37.69 0.47
CA ILE A 462 0.24 -36.27 0.12
C ILE A 462 -0.56 -35.94 -1.15
N PHE A 463 -0.52 -36.80 -2.16
CA PHE A 463 -1.16 -36.54 -3.46
C PHE A 463 -2.57 -37.13 -3.64
N GLN A 464 -3.07 -37.89 -2.66
CA GLN A 464 -4.46 -38.40 -2.61
C GLN A 464 -5.37 -37.41 -1.91
#